data_AF-A0A9X1VAW4-F1
#
_entry.id   AF-A0A9X1VAW4-F1
#
_cell.length_a   1.000
_cell.length_b   1.000
_cell.length_c   1.000
_cell.angle_alpha   90.00
_cell.angle_beta   90.00
_cell.angle_gamma   90.00
#
_symmetry.space_group_name_H-M   'P 1'
#
loop_
_entity.id
_entity.type
_entity.pdbx_description
1 polymer ?
#
loop_
_entity_poly.entity_id
_entity_poly.type
_entity_poly.pdbx_seq_one_letter_code
_entity_poly.pdbx_strand_id
1 'polypeptide(L)'
;MTTKKDRETTKKWTKEMRNMVSLKAALWTNGNEEKFLQQAIRSYQEEIFLADECCFECKTDSKEIFAEYEIPDGRHIVFEGVPTMICPNCGNQEWDLNVLAALERIAEELPTNTRMKLVDVLQLQPQ
;
A
#
# COMPACT_ATOMS: atom_id res chain seq x y z
N MET A 1 10.14 37.13 30.80
CA MET A 1 9.80 35.70 30.66
C MET A 1 9.51 35.44 29.18
N THR A 2 10.48 34.90 28.46
CA THR A 2 10.42 34.71 27.01
C THR A 2 9.97 33.27 26.72
N THR A 3 8.77 33.11 26.17
CA THR A 3 8.23 31.83 25.73
C THR A 3 9.04 31.32 24.55
N LYS A 4 9.67 30.15 24.72
CA LYS A 4 10.36 29.44 23.64
C LYS A 4 9.33 28.99 22.63
N LYS A 5 9.45 29.55 21.43
CA LYS A 5 8.72 29.18 20.22
C LYS A 5 9.12 27.76 19.84
N ASP A 6 8.18 26.83 19.86
CA ASP A 6 8.37 25.47 19.34
C ASP A 6 8.81 25.56 17.88
N ARG A 7 10.09 25.25 17.63
CA ARG A 7 10.62 25.06 16.29
C ARG A 7 10.20 23.67 15.83
N GLU A 8 9.05 23.56 15.18
CA GLU A 8 8.78 22.43 14.30
C GLU A 8 9.89 22.38 13.24
N THR A 9 10.78 21.41 13.39
CA THR A 9 11.80 21.13 12.39
C THR A 9 11.13 20.33 11.28
N THR A 10 10.65 21.03 10.25
CA THR A 10 10.17 20.40 9.01
C THR A 10 11.35 19.68 8.37
N LYS A 11 11.44 18.37 8.59
CA LYS A 11 12.49 17.53 8.01
C LYS A 11 12.32 17.55 6.49
N LYS A 12 13.24 18.22 5.81
CA LYS A 12 13.24 18.34 4.35
C LYS A 12 13.47 16.96 3.73
N TRP A 13 12.61 16.58 2.80
CA TRP A 13 12.71 15.31 2.08
C TRP A 13 13.99 15.27 1.25
N THR A 14 14.69 14.12 1.28
CA THR A 14 15.84 13.91 0.40
C THR A 14 15.38 13.66 -1.04
N LYS A 15 16.33 13.75 -1.99
CA LYS A 15 16.04 13.46 -3.40
C LYS A 15 15.61 12.01 -3.59
N GLU A 16 16.24 11.09 -2.87
CA GLU A 16 15.94 9.65 -2.88
C GLU A 16 14.52 9.38 -2.36
N MET A 17 14.11 10.03 -1.26
CA MET A 17 12.75 9.89 -0.73
C MET A 17 11.69 10.37 -1.72
N ARG A 18 11.95 11.51 -2.39
CA ARG A 18 11.04 12.03 -3.43
C ARG A 18 10.96 11.06 -4.60
N ASN A 19 12.10 10.60 -5.11
CA ASN A 19 12.14 9.63 -6.20
C ASN A 19 11.36 8.36 -5.83
N MET A 20 11.49 7.89 -4.59
CA MET A 20 10.78 6.70 -4.17
C MET A 20 9.27 6.94 -4.13
N VAL A 21 8.81 8.07 -3.59
CA VAL A 21 7.38 8.40 -3.61
C VAL A 21 6.86 8.58 -5.02
N SER A 22 7.59 9.24 -5.92
CA SER A 22 7.21 9.35 -7.33
C SER A 22 7.12 7.98 -8.01
N LEU A 23 8.08 7.09 -7.76
CA LEU A 23 8.09 5.74 -8.32
C LEU A 23 6.93 4.89 -7.77
N LYS A 24 6.68 4.92 -6.46
CA LYS A 24 5.55 4.22 -5.87
C LYS A 24 4.23 4.80 -6.38
N ALA A 25 4.08 6.12 -6.44
CA ALA A 25 2.89 6.73 -7.01
C ALA A 25 2.68 6.32 -8.48
N ALA A 26 3.75 6.24 -9.29
CA ALA A 26 3.67 5.74 -10.66
C ALA A 26 3.11 4.31 -10.73
N LEU A 27 3.53 3.43 -9.81
CA LEU A 27 3.09 2.04 -9.74
C LEU A 27 1.65 1.90 -9.21
N TRP A 28 1.28 2.67 -8.19
CA TRP A 28 0.08 2.42 -7.38
C TRP A 28 -1.10 3.34 -7.71
N THR A 29 -0.82 4.56 -8.18
CA THR A 29 -1.83 5.60 -8.39
C THR A 29 -1.65 6.30 -9.73
N ASN A 30 -1.04 5.61 -10.71
CA ASN A 30 -0.78 6.13 -12.06
C ASN A 30 -0.04 7.48 -12.05
N GLY A 31 0.90 7.64 -11.11
CA GLY A 31 1.73 8.84 -10.95
C GLY A 31 1.13 9.91 -10.04
N ASN A 32 -0.08 9.71 -9.50
CA ASN A 32 -0.70 10.66 -8.59
C ASN A 32 -0.12 10.54 -7.16
N GLU A 33 0.94 11.29 -6.89
CA GLU A 33 1.64 11.28 -5.59
C GLU A 33 0.74 11.68 -4.42
N GLU A 34 -0.17 12.63 -4.62
CA GLU A 34 -1.09 13.08 -3.57
C GLU A 34 -2.04 11.93 -3.17
N LYS A 35 -2.62 11.24 -4.15
CA LYS A 35 -3.49 10.07 -3.91
C LYS A 35 -2.72 8.96 -3.19
N PHE A 36 -1.48 8.69 -3.60
CA PHE A 36 -0.63 7.69 -2.95
C PHE A 36 -0.37 8.04 -1.48
N LEU A 37 -0.02 9.30 -1.19
CA LEU A 37 0.23 9.76 0.18
C LEU A 37 -1.05 9.75 1.03
N GLN A 38 -2.20 10.14 0.48
CA GLN A 38 -3.49 10.06 1.18
C GLN A 38 -3.85 8.62 1.55
N GLN A 39 -3.67 7.68 0.61
CA GLN A 39 -3.87 6.25 0.88
C GLN A 39 -2.91 5.75 1.97
N ALA A 40 -1.62 6.13 1.89
CA ALA A 40 -0.64 5.76 2.89
C ALA A 40 -1.03 6.26 4.28
N ILE A 41 -1.41 7.54 4.39
CA ILE A 41 -1.84 8.14 5.65
C ILE A 41 -3.04 7.39 6.25
N ARG A 42 -4.06 7.07 5.44
CA ARG A 42 -5.23 6.29 5.90
C ARG A 42 -4.81 4.93 6.46
N SER A 43 -3.98 4.18 5.72
CA SER A 43 -3.47 2.89 6.17
C SER A 43 -2.67 2.96 7.49
N TYR A 44 -2.05 4.10 7.82
CA TYR A 44 -1.29 4.26 9.07
C TYR A 44 -2.09 4.85 10.25
N GLN A 45 -3.28 5.44 10.03
CA GLN A 45 -4.03 6.16 11.06
C GLN A 45 -5.08 5.31 11.79
N GLU A 46 -5.50 4.18 11.25
CA GLU A 46 -6.59 3.38 11.81
C GLU A 46 -6.10 2.04 12.37
N GLU A 47 -6.63 1.63 13.55
CA GLU A 47 -6.80 0.20 13.82
C GLU A 47 -7.60 -0.37 12.65
N ILE A 48 -7.13 -1.47 12.06
CA ILE A 48 -7.61 -2.09 10.81
C ILE A 48 -9.14 -2.04 10.69
N PHE A 49 -9.66 -0.94 10.17
CA PHE A 49 -11.00 -0.77 9.68
C PHE A 49 -10.78 -0.42 8.22
N LEU A 50 -11.32 -1.23 7.31
CA LEU A 50 -11.41 -0.91 5.90
C LEU A 50 -12.27 0.36 5.77
N ALA A 51 -11.68 1.54 6.00
CA ALA A 51 -12.43 2.77 6.08
C ALA A 51 -12.98 3.17 4.72
N ASP A 52 -14.30 3.24 4.75
CA ASP A 52 -15.25 3.64 3.75
C ASP A 52 -15.22 2.78 2.48
N GLU A 53 -16.26 1.97 2.36
CA GLU A 53 -16.62 1.16 1.20
C GLU A 53 -16.59 1.99 -0.09
N CYS A 54 -16.68 3.32 -0.05
CA CYS A 54 -16.71 4.17 -1.24
C CYS A 54 -15.36 4.27 -1.99
N CYS A 55 -15.38 3.90 -3.27
CA CYS A 55 -14.29 4.09 -4.23
C CYS A 55 -13.82 5.55 -4.30
N PHE A 56 -12.51 5.81 -4.24
CA PHE A 56 -11.99 7.18 -4.30
C PHE A 56 -12.35 7.91 -5.60
N GLU A 57 -12.29 7.20 -6.74
CA GLU A 57 -12.51 7.73 -8.10
C GLU A 57 -13.96 8.17 -8.35
N CYS A 58 -14.94 7.33 -8.01
CA CYS A 58 -16.34 7.54 -8.41
C CYS A 58 -17.33 7.51 -7.24
N LYS A 59 -16.85 7.41 -6.00
CA LYS A 59 -17.64 7.40 -4.76
C LYS A 59 -18.69 6.30 -4.66
N THR A 60 -18.60 5.27 -5.51
CA THR A 60 -19.46 4.09 -5.47
C THR A 60 -18.92 3.07 -4.47
N ASP A 61 -19.81 2.36 -3.77
CA ASP A 61 -19.44 1.28 -2.85
C ASP A 61 -18.63 0.21 -3.57
N SER A 62 -17.41 0.06 -3.10
CA SER A 62 -16.41 -0.95 -3.41
C SER A 62 -16.72 -2.20 -2.60
N LYS A 63 -16.36 -3.34 -3.16
CA LYS A 63 -16.55 -4.65 -2.54
C LYS A 63 -15.20 -5.26 -2.25
N GLU A 64 -15.08 -5.94 -1.13
CA GLU A 64 -13.90 -6.74 -0.84
C GLU A 64 -13.90 -8.00 -1.70
N ILE A 65 -12.75 -8.28 -2.33
CA ILE A 65 -12.44 -9.51 -3.03
C ILE A 65 -11.05 -10.00 -2.61
N PHE A 66 -10.78 -11.27 -2.88
CA PHE A 66 -9.45 -11.84 -2.71
C PHE A 66 -8.80 -11.95 -4.09
N ALA A 67 -7.78 -11.11 -4.34
CA ALA A 67 -7.12 -11.01 -5.63
C ALA A 67 -5.70 -11.62 -5.59
N GLU A 68 -5.09 -11.73 -6.77
CA GLU A 68 -3.66 -11.97 -6.91
C GLU A 68 -2.92 -10.63 -6.89
N TYR A 69 -1.78 -10.59 -6.22
CA TYR A 69 -0.89 -9.44 -6.19
C TYR A 69 0.51 -9.86 -6.65
N GLU A 70 1.01 -9.24 -7.72
CA GLU A 70 2.37 -9.42 -8.22
C GLU A 70 3.28 -8.29 -7.73
N ILE A 71 4.45 -8.65 -7.21
CA ILE A 71 5.43 -7.67 -6.74
C ILE A 71 5.99 -6.87 -7.94
N PRO A 72 5.90 -5.53 -7.93
CA PRO A 72 6.27 -4.69 -9.07
C PRO A 72 7.79 -4.44 -9.14
N ASP A 73 8.60 -5.50 -9.16
CA ASP A 73 10.06 -5.43 -9.22
C ASP A 73 10.70 -6.32 -10.30
N GLY A 74 9.86 -6.98 -11.11
CA GLY A 74 10.29 -7.85 -12.21
C GLY A 74 10.74 -9.24 -11.79
N ARG A 75 10.62 -9.63 -10.51
CA ARG A 75 10.95 -10.99 -10.05
C ARG A 75 9.81 -11.99 -10.22
N HIS A 76 8.63 -11.58 -10.70
CA HIS A 76 7.46 -12.44 -10.89
C HIS A 76 7.06 -13.21 -9.62
N ILE A 77 7.06 -12.52 -8.48
CA ILE A 77 6.59 -13.08 -7.20
C ILE A 77 5.11 -12.73 -7.07
N VAL A 78 4.25 -13.74 -6.95
CA VAL A 78 2.79 -13.60 -6.90
C VAL A 78 2.22 -14.14 -5.60
N PHE A 79 1.44 -13.30 -4.92
CA PHE A 79 0.68 -13.64 -3.73
C PHE A 79 -0.80 -13.82 -4.07
N GLU A 80 -1.35 -14.99 -3.81
CA GLU A 80 -2.76 -15.30 -4.01
C GLU A 80 -3.58 -15.02 -2.75
N GLY A 81 -4.81 -14.53 -2.93
CA GLY A 81 -5.73 -14.36 -1.82
C GLY A 81 -5.49 -13.09 -1.01
N VAL A 82 -4.98 -12.03 -1.65
CA VAL A 82 -4.74 -10.74 -1.02
C VAL A 82 -6.05 -9.94 -0.92
N PRO A 83 -6.48 -9.52 0.29
CA PRO A 83 -7.64 -8.67 0.46
C PRO A 83 -7.52 -7.40 -0.39
N THR A 84 -8.52 -7.15 -1.23
CA THR A 84 -8.53 -6.05 -2.20
C THR A 84 -9.92 -5.46 -2.29
N MET A 85 -10.03 -4.14 -2.21
CA MET A 85 -11.28 -3.43 -2.46
C MET A 85 -11.39 -3.16 -3.97
N ILE A 86 -12.42 -3.67 -4.62
CA ILE A 86 -12.70 -3.41 -6.03
C ILE A 86 -13.97 -2.56 -6.18
N CYS A 87 -13.86 -1.48 -6.93
CA CYS A 87 -15.03 -0.70 -7.32
C CYS A 87 -15.77 -1.40 -8.46
N PRO A 88 -17.05 -1.78 -8.30
CA PRO A 88 -17.81 -2.44 -9.35
C PRO A 88 -18.14 -1.51 -10.53
N ASN A 89 -18.07 -0.18 -10.33
CA ASN A 89 -18.44 0.80 -11.34
C ASN A 89 -17.26 1.16 -12.27
N CYS A 90 -16.09 1.48 -11.71
CA CYS A 90 -14.92 1.89 -12.49
C CYS A 90 -13.80 0.83 -12.56
N GLY A 91 -13.94 -0.29 -11.84
CA GLY A 91 -12.92 -1.34 -11.80
C GLY A 91 -11.65 -0.98 -11.03
N ASN A 92 -11.60 0.20 -10.39
CA ASN A 92 -10.46 0.61 -9.56
C ASN A 92 -10.25 -0.39 -8.42
N GLN A 93 -9.01 -0.84 -8.26
CA GLN A 93 -8.60 -1.72 -7.18
C GLN A 93 -7.79 -0.93 -6.16
N GLU A 94 -8.09 -1.13 -4.88
CA GLU A 94 -7.37 -0.56 -3.76
C GLU A 94 -6.92 -1.69 -2.85
N TRP A 95 -5.63 -1.69 -2.53
CA TRP A 95 -5.03 -2.62 -1.58
C TRP A 95 -4.66 -1.87 -0.31
N ASP A 96 -4.65 -2.60 0.80
CA ASP A 96 -4.10 -2.08 2.05
C ASP A 96 -2.58 -1.96 1.95
N LEU A 97 -2.04 -0.75 2.15
CA LEU A 97 -0.62 -0.49 1.99
C LEU A 97 0.25 -1.18 3.04
N ASN A 98 -0.27 -1.51 4.23
CA ASN A 98 0.47 -2.29 5.23
C ASN A 98 0.59 -3.75 4.78
N VAL A 99 -0.49 -4.33 4.23
CA VAL A 99 -0.45 -5.67 3.66
C VAL A 99 0.58 -5.72 2.54
N LEU A 100 0.56 -4.75 1.63
CA LEU A 100 1.52 -4.69 0.53
C LEU A 100 2.95 -4.50 1.02
N ALA A 101 3.20 -3.61 1.98
CA ALA A 101 4.53 -3.42 2.57
C ALA A 101 5.04 -4.70 3.24
N ALA A 102 4.16 -5.45 3.92
CA ALA A 102 4.51 -6.74 4.51
C ALA A 102 4.85 -7.79 3.43
N LEU A 103 4.07 -7.85 2.35
CA LEU A 103 4.32 -8.74 1.22
C LEU A 103 5.62 -8.39 0.48
N GLU A 104 5.89 -7.11 0.24
CA GLU A 104 7.14 -6.62 -0.35
C GLU A 104 8.35 -7.01 0.50
N ARG A 105 8.27 -6.85 1.83
CA ARG A 105 9.33 -7.29 2.74
C ARG A 105 9.57 -8.79 2.68
N ILE A 106 8.50 -9.59 2.68
CA ILE A 106 8.62 -11.06 2.61
C ILE A 106 9.20 -11.47 1.25
N ALA A 107 8.81 -10.79 0.17
CA ALA A 107 9.32 -11.05 -1.15
C ALA A 107 10.84 -10.86 -1.25
N GLU A 108 11.48 -10.04 -0.42
CA GLU A 108 12.96 -9.89 -0.38
C GLU A 108 13.67 -11.22 -0.13
N GLU A 109 13.04 -12.15 0.58
CA GLU A 109 13.61 -13.45 0.94
C GLU A 109 13.19 -14.59 -0.01
N LEU A 110 12.29 -14.31 -0.97
CA LEU A 110 11.74 -15.31 -1.88
C LEU A 110 12.51 -15.38 -3.21
N PRO A 111 12.64 -16.58 -3.80
CA PRO A 111 13.15 -16.74 -5.16
C PRO A 111 12.27 -16.06 -6.22
N THR A 112 12.88 -15.70 -7.36
CA THR A 112 12.17 -15.28 -8.57
C THR A 112 11.18 -16.37 -9.03
N ASN A 113 10.05 -15.96 -9.62
CA ASN A 113 8.94 -16.83 -10.08
C ASN A 113 8.24 -17.60 -8.95
N THR A 114 8.28 -17.10 -7.71
CA THR A 114 7.55 -17.69 -6.60
C THR A 114 6.06 -17.36 -6.69
N ARG A 115 5.21 -18.35 -6.42
CA ARG A 115 3.76 -18.17 -6.29
C ARG A 115 3.29 -18.82 -5.00
N MET A 116 2.59 -18.07 -4.15
CA MET A 116 2.17 -18.57 -2.85
C MET A 116 0.87 -17.91 -2.37
N LYS A 117 0.12 -18.60 -1.51
CA LYS A 117 -1.10 -18.05 -0.92
C LYS A 117 -0.77 -17.20 0.29
N LEU A 118 -1.51 -16.10 0.49
CA LEU A 118 -1.36 -15.23 1.65
C LEU A 118 -1.47 -16.00 2.98
N VAL A 119 -2.34 -17.01 3.05
CA VAL A 119 -2.47 -17.87 4.24
C VAL A 119 -1.17 -18.60 4.58
N ASP A 120 -0.40 -19.02 3.58
CA ASP A 120 0.88 -19.71 3.79
C ASP A 120 1.95 -18.70 4.23
N VAL A 121 1.90 -17.47 3.71
CA VAL A 121 2.77 -16.36 4.09
C VAL A 121 2.62 -16.00 5.57
N LEU A 122 1.38 -15.94 6.06
CA LEU A 122 1.08 -15.57 7.45
C LEU A 122 1.61 -16.60 8.46
N GLN A 123 1.84 -17.85 8.03
CA GLN A 123 2.42 -18.90 8.88
C GLN A 123 3.96 -18.82 9.00
N LEU A 124 4.62 -18.02 8.14
CA LEU A 124 6.07 -17.86 8.13
C LEU A 124 6.59 -16.77 9.07
N GLN A 125 5.70 -15.96 9.66
CA GLN A 125 6.10 -14.92 10.63
C GLN A 125 6.37 -15.58 12.00
N PRO A 126 7.56 -15.39 12.62
CA PRO A 126 7.76 -15.77 14.02
C PRO A 126 6.83 -14.92 14.91
N GLN A 127 6.19 -15.57 15.87
CA GLN A 127 5.36 -14.94 16.91
C GLN A 127 6.20 -14.07 17.86
#